data_AF-A0A928E1Y0-F1
#
_entry.id   AF-A0A928E1Y0-F1
#
_cell.length_a   1.000
_cell.length_b   1.000
_cell.length_c   1.000
_cell.angle_alpha   90.00
_cell.angle_beta   90.00
_cell.angle_gamma   90.00
#
_symmetry.space_group_name_H-M   'P 1'
#
loop_
_entity.id
_entity.type
_entity.pdbx_description
1 polymer ?
#
loop_
_entity_poly.entity_id
_entity_poly.type
_entity_poly.pdbx_seq_one_letter_code
_entity_poly.pdbx_strand_id
1 'polypeptide(L)'
;MENQYYTIIEKQDFYEIIENKYGELAIFIDSRSGSPVNPVLEFDGKETALLKRDERLAVRLDKIDPETKNVLAESEFVMIVELSGELVERVYGVPVENVEDIVFIGRQTRADEIVKAKNRDDVLKAFGAVKTWTGGNK
;
A
#
# COMPACT_ATOMS: atom_id res chain seq x y z
N MET A 1 9.82 -28.46 -1.62
CA MET A 1 8.72 -27.55 -1.23
C MET A 1 9.05 -26.23 -1.86
N GLU A 2 8.36 -25.86 -2.94
CA GLU A 2 8.44 -24.48 -3.42
C GLU A 2 7.97 -23.58 -2.27
N ASN A 3 8.84 -22.67 -1.83
CA ASN A 3 8.40 -21.61 -0.94
C ASN A 3 7.38 -20.79 -1.73
N GLN A 4 6.10 -21.06 -1.50
CA GLN A 4 5.04 -20.25 -2.05
C GLN A 4 5.15 -18.90 -1.35
N TYR A 5 5.88 -17.97 -1.97
CA TYR A 5 5.97 -16.59 -1.51
C TYR A 5 4.56 -16.02 -1.66
N TYR A 6 3.85 -15.89 -0.55
CA TYR A 6 2.56 -15.22 -0.55
C TYR A 6 2.79 -13.73 -0.78
N THR A 7 1.93 -13.09 -1.58
CA THR A 7 1.90 -11.63 -1.67
C THR A 7 1.50 -11.07 -0.30
N ILE A 8 2.28 -10.14 0.22
CA ILE A 8 1.98 -9.36 1.41
C ILE A 8 1.13 -8.19 0.99
N ILE A 9 0.02 -7.97 1.69
CA ILE A 9 -0.86 -6.82 1.45
C ILE A 9 -0.74 -5.89 2.64
N GLU A 10 -0.09 -4.76 2.42
CA GLU A 10 0.13 -3.70 3.39
C GLU A 10 -0.95 -2.63 3.22
N LYS A 11 -1.43 -2.06 4.33
CA LYS A 11 -2.36 -0.94 4.29
C LYS A 11 -1.56 0.37 4.36
N GLN A 12 -1.77 1.26 3.41
CA GLN A 12 -1.28 2.63 3.53
C GLN A 12 -2.23 3.43 4.43
N ASP A 13 -1.74 3.90 5.58
CA ASP A 13 -2.56 4.66 6.53
C ASP A 13 -2.86 6.08 6.05
N PHE A 14 -1.86 6.72 5.43
CA PHE A 14 -1.94 8.08 4.92
C PHE A 14 -1.35 8.10 3.51
N TYR A 15 -2.11 8.63 2.56
CA TYR A 15 -1.67 8.88 1.20
C TYR A 15 -2.36 10.13 0.69
N GLU A 16 -1.80 10.74 -0.34
CA GLU A 16 -2.38 11.91 -1.00
C GLU A 16 -2.49 11.60 -2.49
N ILE A 17 -3.64 11.92 -3.08
CA ILE A 17 -3.84 11.92 -4.53
C ILE A 17 -3.86 13.38 -4.96
N ILE A 18 -2.93 13.78 -5.83
CA ILE A 18 -2.89 15.11 -6.40
C ILE A 18 -3.20 15.04 -7.89
N GLU A 19 -3.96 16.02 -8.37
CA GLU A 19 -4.23 16.24 -9.79
C GLU A 19 -3.48 17.49 -10.25
N ASN A 20 -2.79 17.40 -11.39
CA ASN A 20 -2.17 18.57 -11.99
C ASN A 20 -3.09 19.25 -13.00
N LYS A 21 -2.69 20.41 -13.52
CA LYS A 21 -3.48 21.20 -14.49
C LYS A 21 -3.76 20.49 -15.84
N TYR A 22 -3.18 19.32 -16.07
CA TYR A 22 -3.34 18.50 -17.27
C TYR A 22 -4.25 17.28 -17.02
N GLY A 23 -4.77 17.12 -15.80
CA GLY A 23 -5.59 15.96 -15.40
C GLY A 23 -4.77 14.71 -15.08
N GLU A 24 -3.44 14.83 -14.96
CA GLU A 24 -2.58 13.71 -14.56
C GLU A 24 -2.59 13.58 -13.04
N LEU A 25 -2.64 12.34 -12.55
CA LEU A 25 -2.66 12.04 -11.12
C LEU A 25 -1.28 11.59 -10.61
N ALA A 26 -0.94 12.02 -9.39
CA ALA A 26 0.13 11.42 -8.61
C ALA A 26 -0.37 10.98 -7.24
N ILE A 27 0.04 9.79 -6.79
CA ILE A 27 -0.30 9.21 -5.50
C ILE A 27 0.96 9.11 -4.64
N PHE A 28 0.96 9.80 -3.51
CA PHE A 28 2.06 9.81 -2.55
C PHE A 28 1.83 8.73 -1.49
N ILE A 29 2.80 7.85 -1.31
CA ILE A 29 2.76 6.75 -0.34
C ILE A 29 4.08 6.65 0.44
N ASP A 30 4.06 5.91 1.54
CA ASP A 30 5.30 5.57 2.24
C ASP A 30 6.16 4.64 1.36
N SER A 31 7.45 4.92 1.32
CA SER A 31 8.44 4.14 0.58
C SER A 31 8.55 2.71 1.08
N ARG A 32 8.79 1.79 0.13
CA ARG A 32 8.84 0.35 0.40
C ARG A 32 10.19 -0.23 0.05
N SER A 33 10.58 -1.26 0.79
CA SER A 33 11.80 -2.01 0.49
C SER A 33 11.71 -2.69 -0.88
N GLY A 34 12.84 -2.84 -1.56
CA GLY A 34 12.88 -3.39 -2.92
C GLY A 34 12.44 -2.40 -3.98
N SER A 35 12.48 -2.83 -5.25
CA SER A 35 12.04 -2.02 -6.38
C SER A 35 10.68 -2.52 -6.88
N PRO A 36 9.80 -1.64 -7.38
CA PRO A 36 8.59 -2.07 -8.04
C PRO A 36 8.93 -2.91 -9.28
N VAL A 37 8.12 -3.93 -9.57
CA VAL A 37 8.30 -4.82 -10.71
C VAL A 37 6.94 -5.03 -11.37
N ASN A 38 6.77 -4.46 -12.56
CA ASN A 38 5.50 -4.45 -13.32
C ASN A 38 4.29 -4.03 -12.46
N PRO A 39 4.35 -2.83 -11.83
CA PRO A 39 3.30 -2.41 -10.93
C PRO A 39 1.98 -2.16 -11.68
N VAL A 40 0.85 -2.44 -11.01
CA VAL A 40 -0.51 -2.15 -11.50
C VAL A 40 -1.33 -1.59 -10.33
N LEU A 41 -2.16 -0.57 -10.59
CA LEU A 41 -3.13 -0.06 -9.64
C LEU A 41 -4.52 -0.57 -10.01
N GLU A 42 -5.04 -1.54 -9.27
CA GLU A 42 -6.45 -1.90 -9.39
C GLU A 42 -7.31 -0.89 -8.64
N PHE A 43 -8.40 -0.43 -9.23
CA PHE A 43 -9.35 0.48 -8.60
C PHE A 43 -10.79 -0.05 -8.74
N ASP A 44 -11.56 -0.06 -7.66
CA ASP A 44 -12.94 -0.56 -7.65
C ASP A 44 -13.99 0.43 -8.20
N GLY A 45 -13.56 1.62 -8.64
CA GLY A 45 -14.47 2.70 -9.02
C GLY A 45 -15.24 3.31 -7.84
N LYS A 46 -14.96 2.86 -6.61
CA LYS A 46 -15.61 3.25 -5.37
C LYS A 46 -14.53 3.88 -4.48
N GLU A 47 -14.12 3.23 -3.41
CA GLU A 47 -13.28 3.82 -2.37
C GLU A 47 -11.98 3.06 -2.13
N THR A 48 -11.70 2.02 -2.92
CA THR A 48 -10.57 1.11 -2.67
C THR A 48 -9.72 0.97 -3.92
N ALA A 49 -8.41 1.17 -3.76
CA ALA A 49 -7.42 0.77 -4.75
C ALA A 49 -6.39 -0.19 -4.15
N LEU A 50 -5.83 -1.05 -4.99
CA LEU A 50 -4.76 -1.96 -4.64
C LEU A 50 -3.60 -1.77 -5.61
N LEU A 51 -2.53 -1.15 -5.14
CA LEU A 51 -1.27 -1.07 -5.87
C LEU A 51 -0.56 -2.42 -5.74
N LYS A 52 -0.68 -3.27 -6.76
CA LYS A 52 0.17 -4.45 -6.92
C LYS A 52 1.54 -3.98 -7.34
N ARG A 53 2.44 -3.75 -6.37
CA ARG A 53 3.74 -3.12 -6.60
C ARG A 53 4.74 -4.08 -7.24
N ASP A 54 4.70 -5.33 -6.81
CA ASP A 54 5.47 -6.46 -7.34
C ASP A 54 4.78 -7.78 -6.95
N GLU A 55 5.35 -8.94 -7.32
CA GLU A 55 4.79 -10.26 -7.03
C GLU A 55 4.63 -10.55 -5.52
N ARG A 56 5.37 -9.84 -4.66
CA ARG A 56 5.45 -10.09 -3.22
C ARG A 56 4.80 -9.01 -2.38
N LEU A 57 4.59 -7.81 -2.91
CA LEU A 57 4.04 -6.68 -2.16
C LEU A 57 2.92 -5.99 -2.93
N ALA A 58 1.78 -5.85 -2.26
CA ALA A 58 0.71 -4.97 -2.69
C ALA A 58 0.38 -3.97 -1.56
N VAL A 59 -0.02 -2.75 -1.96
CA VAL A 59 -0.37 -1.66 -1.06
C VAL A 59 -1.84 -1.31 -1.25
N ARG A 60 -2.64 -1.49 -0.19
CA ARG A 60 -4.05 -1.15 -0.15
C ARG A 60 -4.23 0.32 0.21
N LEU A 61 -4.96 1.04 -0.64
CA LEU A 61 -5.43 2.40 -0.43
C LEU A 61 -6.94 2.33 -0.15
N ASP A 62 -7.34 2.63 1.08
CA ASP A 62 -8.75 2.64 1.49
C ASP A 62 -9.26 4.08 1.57
N LYS A 63 -10.58 4.28 1.45
CA LYS A 63 -11.26 5.57 1.64
C LYS A 63 -10.81 6.66 0.65
N ILE A 64 -10.64 6.27 -0.61
CA ILE A 64 -10.38 7.21 -1.70
C ILE A 64 -11.51 8.25 -1.74
N ASP A 65 -11.14 9.52 -1.82
CA ASP A 65 -12.10 10.63 -1.77
C ASP A 65 -13.11 10.51 -2.93
N PRO A 66 -14.42 10.62 -2.68
CA PRO A 66 -15.44 10.56 -3.72
C PRO A 66 -15.23 11.51 -4.90
N GLU A 67 -14.62 12.67 -4.69
CA GLU A 67 -14.32 13.63 -5.75
C GLU A 67 -13.24 13.12 -6.73
N THR A 68 -12.36 12.24 -6.26
CA THR A 68 -11.27 11.67 -7.09
C THR A 68 -11.72 10.47 -7.95
N LYS A 69 -12.90 9.89 -7.68
CA LYS A 69 -13.36 8.63 -8.29
C LYS A 69 -13.35 8.67 -9.81
N ASN A 70 -13.98 9.68 -10.41
CA ASN A 70 -14.11 9.75 -11.86
C ASN A 70 -12.74 9.98 -12.52
N VAL A 71 -11.95 10.91 -11.95
CA VAL A 71 -10.62 11.23 -12.49
C VAL A 71 -9.70 10.00 -12.42
N LEU A 72 -9.72 9.26 -11.31
CA LEU A 72 -8.92 8.05 -11.14
C LEU A 72 -9.40 6.91 -12.05
N ALA A 73 -10.71 6.72 -12.20
CA ALA A 73 -11.27 5.69 -13.08
C ALA A 73 -11.02 5.96 -14.57
N GLU A 74 -10.96 7.23 -14.98
CA GLU A 74 -10.68 7.65 -16.36
C GLU A 74 -9.19 7.71 -16.68
N SER A 75 -8.33 7.71 -15.66
CA SER A 75 -6.87 7.78 -15.84
C SER A 75 -6.32 6.47 -16.40
N GLU A 76 -5.58 6.51 -17.51
CA GLU A 76 -4.87 5.33 -18.03
C GLU A 76 -3.66 4.96 -17.15
N PHE A 77 -3.00 5.98 -16.56
CA PHE A 77 -1.84 5.83 -15.70
C PHE A 77 -1.86 6.87 -14.58
N VAL A 78 -1.27 6.51 -13.44
CA VAL A 78 -0.96 7.43 -12.34
C VAL A 78 0.53 7.40 -12.03
N MET A 79 1.06 8.47 -11.45
CA MET A 79 2.42 8.48 -10.91
C MET A 79 2.40 8.06 -9.45
N ILE A 80 3.10 6.98 -9.09
CA ILE A 80 3.35 6.67 -7.67
C ILE A 80 4.62 7.39 -7.22
N VAL A 81 4.52 8.10 -6.10
CA VAL A 81 5.62 8.78 -5.43
C VAL A 81 5.83 8.14 -4.06
N GLU A 82 6.94 7.43 -3.90
CA GLU A 82 7.33 6.79 -2.65
C GLU A 82 8.20 7.75 -1.81
N LEU A 83 7.75 8.05 -0.59
CA LEU A 83 8.40 8.99 0.33
C LEU A 83 9.09 8.29 1.51
N SER A 84 10.25 8.81 1.91
CA SER A 84 10.90 8.51 3.19
C SER A 84 10.94 9.79 4.01
N GLY A 85 9.93 9.99 4.85
CA GLY A 85 9.69 11.30 5.47
C GLY A 85 9.34 12.33 4.40
N GLU A 86 10.14 13.39 4.28
CA GLU A 86 9.96 14.45 3.27
C GLU A 86 10.75 14.19 1.97
N LEU A 87 11.57 13.13 1.93
CA LEU A 87 12.42 12.82 0.78
C LEU A 87 11.69 11.92 -0.21
N VAL A 88 11.79 12.25 -1.50
CA VAL A 88 11.33 11.39 -2.59
C VAL A 88 12.36 10.28 -2.81
N GLU A 89 11.97 9.04 -2.53
CA GLU A 89 12.80 7.85 -2.77
C GLU A 89 12.64 7.36 -4.21
N ARG A 90 11.39 7.30 -4.71
CA ARG A 90 11.08 6.81 -6.06
C ARG A 90 9.87 7.51 -6.66
N VAL A 91 9.88 7.61 -7.98
CA VAL A 91 8.75 8.06 -8.79
C VAL A 91 8.61 7.14 -9.99
N TYR A 92 7.43 6.58 -10.22
CA TYR A 92 7.19 5.67 -11.35
C TYR A 92 5.73 5.70 -11.80
N GLY A 93 5.51 5.55 -13.11
CA GLY A 93 4.16 5.44 -13.68
C GLY A 93 3.57 4.05 -13.47
N VAL A 94 2.29 3.99 -13.18
CA VAL A 94 1.54 2.76 -12.90
C VAL A 94 0.23 2.78 -13.69
N PRO A 95 -0.05 1.77 -14.53
CA PRO A 95 -1.33 1.64 -15.22
C PRO A 95 -2.46 1.45 -14.22
N VAL A 96 -3.61 2.02 -14.53
CA VAL A 96 -4.85 1.82 -13.76
C VAL A 96 -5.69 0.74 -14.41
N GLU A 97 -6.13 -0.23 -13.61
CA GLU A 97 -7.09 -1.26 -14.03
C GLU A 97 -8.37 -1.12 -13.19
N ASN A 98 -9.48 -0.81 -13.84
CA ASN A 98 -10.78 -0.78 -13.18
C ASN A 98 -11.31 -2.21 -13.00
N VAL A 99 -11.72 -2.54 -11.77
CA VAL A 99 -12.31 -3.83 -11.41
C VAL A 99 -13.65 -3.63 -10.71
N GLU A 100 -14.52 -4.65 -10.72
CA GLU A 100 -15.80 -4.54 -10.01
C GLU A 100 -15.62 -4.51 -8.49
N ASP A 101 -14.72 -5.36 -7.98
CA ASP A 101 -14.36 -5.48 -6.57
C ASP A 101 -12.88 -5.88 -6.44
N ILE A 102 -12.18 -5.29 -5.46
CA ILE A 102 -10.79 -5.67 -5.14
C ILE A 102 -10.77 -7.02 -4.42
N VAL A 103 -10.06 -7.99 -4.99
CA VAL A 103 -9.83 -9.29 -4.36
C VAL A 103 -8.44 -9.33 -3.73
N PHE A 104 -8.40 -9.42 -2.40
CA PHE A 104 -7.14 -9.50 -1.65
C PHE A 104 -6.57 -10.92 -1.68
N ILE A 105 -5.77 -11.23 -2.70
CA ILE A 105 -5.03 -12.49 -2.81
C ILE A 105 -3.67 -12.34 -2.13
N GLY A 106 -3.58 -12.74 -0.86
CA GLY A 106 -2.33 -12.62 -0.11
C GLY A 106 -2.53 -12.54 1.40
N ARG A 107 -1.42 -12.45 2.14
CA ARG A 107 -1.45 -12.23 3.58
C ARG A 107 -1.51 -10.75 3.87
N GLN A 108 -2.64 -10.30 4.39
CA GLN A 108 -2.75 -8.93 4.91
C GLN A 108 -1.88 -8.78 6.16
N THR A 109 -1.11 -7.71 6.22
CA THR A 109 -0.25 -7.38 7.35
C THR A 109 -0.49 -5.95 7.81
N ARG A 110 -0.19 -5.70 9.08
CA ARG A 110 -0.14 -4.37 9.70
C ARG A 110 1.29 -3.98 10.03
N ALA A 111 2.26 -4.50 9.26
CA ALA A 111 3.68 -4.25 9.48
C ALA A 111 3.96 -2.75 9.61
N ASP A 112 3.29 -1.92 8.81
CA ASP A 112 3.44 -0.47 8.82
C ASP A 112 2.96 0.19 10.10
N GLU A 113 1.84 -0.29 10.65
CA GLU A 113 1.36 0.16 11.97
C GLU A 113 2.39 -0.19 13.05
N ILE A 114 3.10 -1.32 12.91
CA ILE A 114 4.13 -1.78 13.84
C ILE A 114 5.43 -0.97 13.68
N VAL A 115 5.79 -0.54 12.46
CA VAL A 115 6.99 0.29 12.23
C VAL A 115 6.89 1.62 13.00
N LYS A 116 5.67 2.13 13.23
CA LYS A 116 5.43 3.35 14.03
C LYS A 116 5.55 3.13 15.54
N ALA A 117 5.60 1.89 16.02
CA ALA A 117 5.67 1.58 17.44
C ALA A 117 7.02 1.99 18.04
N LYS A 118 7.00 2.71 19.17
CA LYS A 118 8.23 3.25 19.81
C LYS A 118 8.80 2.36 20.89
N ASN A 119 7.99 1.44 21.41
CA ASN A 119 8.35 0.54 22.49
C ASN A 119 7.64 -0.82 22.35
N ARG A 120 8.00 -1.77 23.20
CA ARG A 120 7.45 -3.13 23.18
C ARG A 120 5.93 -3.17 23.37
N ASP A 121 5.37 -2.33 24.22
CA ASP A 121 3.95 -2.35 24.52
C ASP A 121 3.12 -1.78 23.35
N ASP A 122 3.65 -0.76 22.66
CA ASP A 122 3.08 -0.27 21.40
C ASP A 122 3.04 -1.38 20.35
N VAL A 123 4.13 -2.15 20.21
CA VAL A 123 4.19 -3.29 19.28
C VAL A 123 3.15 -4.34 19.63
N LEU A 124 3.05 -4.74 20.90
CA LEU A 124 2.08 -5.75 21.33
C LEU A 124 0.63 -5.31 21.05
N LYS A 125 0.34 -4.03 21.27
CA LYS A 125 -0.97 -3.44 21.02
C LYS A 125 -1.29 -3.37 19.52
N ALA A 126 -0.38 -2.83 18.71
CA ALA A 126 -0.56 -2.72 17.26
C ALA A 126 -0.64 -4.09 16.56
N PHE A 127 0.16 -5.05 17.02
CA PHE A 127 0.13 -6.44 16.54
C PHE A 127 -1.15 -7.19 16.96
N GLY A 128 -1.88 -6.72 17.98
CA GLY A 128 -3.02 -7.43 18.55
C GLY A 128 -2.58 -8.72 19.27
N ALA A 129 -1.45 -8.68 19.98
CA ALA A 129 -0.87 -9.85 20.61
C ALA A 129 -1.79 -10.45 21.68
N VAL A 130 -2.28 -11.67 21.45
CA VAL A 130 -3.14 -12.41 22.40
C VAL A 130 -2.31 -13.26 23.37
N LYS A 131 -1.12 -13.71 22.94
CA LYS A 131 -0.25 -14.58 23.74
C LYS A 131 1.22 -14.25 23.50
N THR A 132 2.00 -14.31 24.57
CA THR A 132 3.46 -14.14 24.55
C THR A 132 4.12 -15.40 25.09
N TRP A 133 5.22 -15.82 24.45
CA TRP A 133 6.07 -16.90 24.91
C TRP A 133 7.48 -16.33 25.10
N THR A 134 8.15 -16.74 26.18
CA THR A 134 9.53 -16.36 26.49
C THR A 134 10.40 -17.60 26.60
N GLY A 135 11.57 -17.58 25.98
CA GLY A 135 12.57 -18.64 26.06
C GLY A 135 13.97 -18.06 26.32
N GLY A 136 14.79 -18.79 27.07
CA GLY A 136 16.11 -18.33 27.54
C GLY A 136 16.09 -17.86 29.00
N ASN A 137 17.24 -17.95 29.68
CA ASN A 137 17.44 -17.38 31.01
C ASN A 137 17.99 -15.95 30.88
N LYS A 138 17.58 -15.07 31.79
CA LYS A 138 18.05 -13.69 31.89
C LYS A 138 19.54 -13.62 32.28
#